data_AF-A0A413G0W1-F1
#
_entry.id   AF-A0A413G0W1-F1
#
_cell.length_a   1.000
_cell.length_b   1.000
_cell.length_c   1.000
_cell.angle_alpha   90.00
_cell.angle_beta   90.00
_cell.angle_gamma   90.00
#
_symmetry.space_group_name_H-M   'P 1'
#
loop_
_entity.id
_entity.type
_entity.pdbx_description
1 polymer ?
#
loop_
_entity_poly.entity_id
_entity_poly.type
_entity_poly.pdbx_seq_one_letter_code
_entity_poly.pdbx_strand_id
1 'polypeptide(L)' 'MRKLELWLISTQIRAKWRKVEQNRKEIQALLQKNEAYTSERLVNLNLEATRWGYEARELEKQYLKKLTDKPA' A
#
# COMPACT_ATOMS: atom_id res chain seq x y z
N MET A 1 19.56 10.51 -13.72
CA MET A 1 19.10 9.19 -13.24
C MET A 1 18.38 9.25 -11.89
N ARG A 2 18.98 9.79 -10.81
CA ARG A 2 18.35 9.84 -9.46
C ARG A 2 16.91 10.37 -9.41
N LYS A 3 16.59 11.45 -10.14
CA LYS A 3 15.22 12.00 -10.21
C LYS A 3 14.21 11.00 -10.79
N LEU A 4 14.61 10.21 -11.80
CA LEU A 4 13.78 9.17 -12.40
C LEU A 4 13.57 8.00 -11.42
N GLU A 5 14.60 7.60 -10.66
CA GLU A 5 14.46 6.57 -9.63
C GLU A 5 13.50 6.98 -8.51
N LEU A 6 13.66 8.21 -7.99
CA LEU A 6 12.76 8.76 -6.98
C LEU A 6 11.33 8.86 -7.51
N TRP A 7 11.16 9.32 -8.76
CA TRP A 7 9.85 9.35 -9.41
C TRP A 7 9.22 7.95 -9.54
N LEU A 8 10.01 6.94 -9.95
CA LEU A 8 9.54 5.57 -10.06
C LEU A 8 9.10 5.01 -8.71
N ILE A 9 9.91 5.17 -7.65
CA ILE A 9 9.57 4.73 -6.30
C ILE A 9 8.31 5.44 -5.79
N SER A 10 8.19 6.76 -6.01
CA SER A 10 7.00 7.53 -5.60
C SER A 10 5.72 7.03 -6.28
N THR A 11 5.81 6.66 -7.56
CA THR A 11 4.70 6.09 -8.33
C THR A 11 4.28 4.73 -7.76
N GLN A 12 5.25 3.90 -7.40
CA GLN A 12 5.00 2.60 -6.78
C GLN A 12 4.35 2.74 -5.40
N ILE A 13 4.84 3.65 -4.54
CA ILE A 13 4.23 3.96 -3.23
C ILE A 13 2.75 4.34 -3.41
N ARG A 14 2.46 5.27 -4.32
CA ARG A 14 1.08 5.70 -4.62
C ARG A 14 0.22 4.54 -5.09
N ALA A 15 0.74 3.70 -5.98
CA ALA A 15 0.00 2.55 -6.48
C ALA A 15 -0.35 1.55 -5.36
N LYS A 16 0.56 1.29 -4.42
CA LYS A 16 0.30 0.43 -3.26
C LYS A 16 -0.78 1.01 -2.34
N TRP A 17 -0.69 2.30 -2.00
CA TRP A 17 -1.72 2.95 -1.18
C TRP A 17 -3.11 2.94 -1.83
N ARG A 18 -3.20 3.09 -3.16
CA ARG A 18 -4.47 2.94 -3.88
C ARG A 18 -5.08 1.55 -3.73
N LYS A 19 -4.25 0.48 -3.75
CA LYS A 19 -4.73 -0.89 -3.50
C LYS A 19 -5.25 -1.06 -2.07
N VAL A 20 -4.56 -0.50 -1.08
CA VAL A 20 -5.04 -0.49 0.32
C VAL A 20 -6.39 0.20 0.42
N GLU A 21 -6.54 1.37 -0.20
CA GLU A 21 -7.80 2.12 -0.20
C GLU A 21 -8.95 1.34 -0.88
N GLN A 22 -8.66 0.71 -2.02
CA GLN A 22 -9.63 -0.12 -2.74
C GLN A 22 -10.11 -1.30 -1.89
N ASN A 23 -9.18 -2.06 -1.27
CA ASN A 23 -9.54 -3.19 -0.42
C ASN A 23 -10.35 -2.72 0.81
N ARG A 24 -10.03 -1.57 1.40
CA ARG A 24 -10.81 -0.99 2.51
C ARG A 24 -12.22 -0.61 2.11
N LYS A 25 -12.39 -0.02 0.92
CA LYS A 25 -13.72 0.28 0.35
C LYS A 25 -14.54 -0.99 0.14
N GLU A 26 -13.91 -2.04 -0.37
CA GLU A 26 -14.58 -3.34 -0.56
C GLU A 26 -14.97 -3.99 0.77
N ILE A 27 -14.06 -3.98 1.76
CA ILE A 27 -14.36 -4.43 3.13
C ILE A 27 -15.57 -3.68 3.68
N GLN A 28 -15.59 -2.36 3.57
CA GLN A 28 -16.72 -1.54 4.05
C GLN A 28 -18.03 -1.90 3.34
N ALA A 29 -18.00 -2.12 2.03
CA ALA A 29 -19.17 -2.52 1.26
C ALA A 29 -19.70 -3.92 1.65
N LEU A 30 -18.81 -4.86 1.99
CA LEU A 30 -19.18 -6.19 2.48
C LEU A 30 -19.79 -6.14 3.88
N LEU A 31 -19.20 -5.35 4.77
CA LEU A 31 -19.74 -5.13 6.12
C LEU A 31 -21.13 -4.49 6.08
N GLN A 32 -21.37 -3.55 5.16
CA GLN A 32 -22.69 -2.97 4.93
C GLN A 32 -23.74 -3.99 4.43
N LYS A 33 -23.28 -5.08 3.80
CA LYS A 33 -24.13 -6.20 3.36
C LYS A 33 -24.31 -7.28 4.46
N ASN A 34 -23.88 -7.01 5.69
CA ASN A 34 -23.88 -7.95 6.81
C ASN A 34 -23.04 -9.23 6.57
N GLU A 35 -22.00 -9.15 5.74
CA GLU A 35 -21.01 -10.22 5.62
C GLU A 35 -20.34 -10.43 6.99
N ALA A 36 -20.22 -11.69 7.43
CA ALA A 36 -19.55 -12.00 8.69
C ALA A 36 -18.08 -11.56 8.62
N TYR A 37 -17.59 -10.87 9.65
CA TYR A 37 -16.19 -10.39 9.71
C TYR A 37 -15.17 -11.53 9.60
N THR A 38 -15.57 -12.75 9.98
CA THR A 38 -14.77 -13.98 9.89
C THR A 38 -14.87 -14.67 8.53
N SER A 39 -15.63 -14.13 7.58
CA SER A 39 -15.69 -14.67 6.21
C SER A 39 -14.29 -14.67 5.59
N GLU A 40 -13.99 -15.74 4.86
CA GLU A 40 -12.71 -15.89 4.17
C GLU A 40 -12.40 -14.69 3.27
N ARG A 41 -13.43 -14.14 2.62
CA ARG A 41 -13.29 -12.96 1.76
C ARG A 41 -12.82 -11.72 2.53
N LEU A 42 -13.44 -11.40 3.67
CA LEU A 42 -13.04 -10.24 4.47
C LEU A 42 -11.64 -10.42 5.08
N VAL A 43 -11.33 -11.64 5.54
CA VAL A 43 -9.99 -11.98 6.03
C VAL A 43 -8.94 -11.77 4.94
N ASN A 44 -9.17 -12.30 3.74
CA ASN A 44 -8.24 -12.16 2.61
C ASN A 44 -8.05 -10.70 2.20
N LEU A 45 -9.13 -9.93 2.06
CA LEU A 45 -9.03 -8.49 1.74
C LEU A 45 -8.22 -7.71 2.78
N ASN A 46 -8.40 -8.05 4.06
CA ASN A 46 -7.69 -7.40 5.16
C ASN A 46 -6.20 -7.79 5.18
N LEU A 47 -5.88 -9.06 4.96
CA LEU A 47 -4.50 -9.54 4.83
C LEU A 47 -3.80 -8.87 3.64
N GLU A 48 -4.46 -8.77 2.49
CA GLU A 48 -3.92 -8.09 1.32
C GLU A 48 -3.70 -6.58 1.57
N ALA A 49 -4.66 -5.90 2.20
CA ALA A 49 -4.51 -4.49 2.55
C ALA A 49 -3.32 -4.27 3.50
N THR A 50 -3.12 -5.18 4.45
CA THR A 50 -1.98 -5.16 5.38
C THR A 50 -0.67 -5.36 4.63
N ARG A 51 -0.59 -6.35 3.73
CA ARG A 51 0.60 -6.61 2.91
C ARG A 51 0.97 -5.42 2.05
N TRP A 52 0.02 -4.83 1.32
CA TRP A 52 0.28 -3.66 0.48
C TRP A 52 0.71 -2.45 1.31
N GLY A 53 0.12 -2.26 2.50
CA GLY A 53 0.53 -1.22 3.44
C GLY A 53 1.97 -1.40 3.90
N TYR A 54 2.36 -2.62 4.27
CA TYR A 54 3.74 -2.94 4.65
C TYR A 54 4.73 -2.65 3.51
N GLU A 55 4.45 -3.16 2.30
CA GLU A 55 5.30 -2.90 1.12
C GLU A 55 5.43 -1.41 0.79
N ALA A 56 4.35 -0.63 0.94
CA ALA A 56 4.37 0.82 0.74
C ALA A 56 5.30 1.51 1.75
N ARG A 57 5.25 1.12 3.03
CA ARG A 57 6.13 1.65 4.08
C ARG A 57 7.60 1.33 3.83
N GLU A 58 7.90 0.12 3.37
CA GLU A 58 9.28 -0.23 3.03
C GLU A 58 9.82 0.60 1.85
N LEU A 59 8.97 0.87 0.84
CA LEU A 59 9.34 1.77 -0.26
C LEU A 59 9.50 3.22 0.20
N GLU A 60 8.67 3.71 1.14
CA GLU A 60 8.82 5.04 1.74
C GLU A 60 10.17 5.19 2.46
N LYS A 61 10.59 4.17 3.22
CA LYS A 61 11.93 4.14 3.86
C LYS A 61 13.04 4.22 2.81
N GLN A 62 12.94 3.44 1.74
CA GLN A 62 13.93 3.45 0.64
C GLN A 62 13.96 4.81 -0.07
N TYR A 63 12.79 5.41 -0.32
CA TYR A 63 12.65 6.73 -0.91
C TYR A 63 13.35 7.79 -0.05
N LEU A 64 13.08 7.79 1.26
CA LEU A 64 13.70 8.72 2.21
C LEU A 64 15.21 8.57 2.25
N LYS A 65 15.72 7.33 2.34
CA LYS A 65 17.16 7.05 2.29
C LYS A 65 17.79 7.62 1.02
N LYS A 66 17.21 7.33 -0.15
CA LYS A 66 17.67 7.86 -1.45
C LYS A 66 17.52 9.36 -1.59
N LEU A 67 16.67 10.02 -0.79
CA LEU A 67 16.52 11.47 -0.75
C LEU A 67 17.61 12.12 0.12
N THR A 68 17.98 11.48 1.23
CA THR A 68 18.96 12.02 2.19
C THR A 68 20.41 11.72 1.83
N ASP A 69 20.68 10.64 1.09
CA ASP A 69 22.03 10.33 0.63
C ASP A 69 22.51 11.45 -0.33
N LYS A 70 23.46 12.29 0.11
CA LYS A 70 24.17 13.21 -0.78
C LYS A 70 25.06 12.40 -1.71
N PRO A 71 25.06 12.66 -3.03
CA PRO A 71 26.12 12.15 -3.87
C PRO A 71 27.43 12.81 -3.39
N ALA A 72 28.47 11.99 -3.20
CA ALA A 72 29.83 12.45 -2.99
C ALA A 72 30.31 13.27 -4.21
#